data_AF-A0A8I0SWC4-F1
#
_entry.id   AF-A0A8I0SWC4-F1
#
_cell.length_a   1.000
_cell.length_b   1.000
_cell.length_c   1.000
_cell.angle_alpha   90.00
_cell.angle_beta   90.00
_cell.angle_gamma   90.00
#
_symmetry.space_group_name_H-M   'P 1'
#
loop_
_entity.id
_entity.type
_entity.pdbx_description
1 polymer ?
#
loop_
_entity_poly.entity_id
_entity_poly.type
_entity_poly.pdbx_seq_one_letter_code
_entity_poly.pdbx_strand_id
1 'polypeptide(L)'
;MNNRKHTRITPPIEVSVHCDSGSVYRGMVRDISVSGVNIKISKVHDMGLCTEGLLKMQLGTNENPYVAEFLGKVVRCEQDSIVYQLRASDPINFKLLKKTILNHTTNPREIIDEIIFNPDISLNNLYLPAMKQSIIDFLHDSVKSIFDVFLEKSVSVVTEGTHENIEEKKMSCVCGFNGSIYGNIILIADLGFATSLVEALLEVDSKKVTMPMMIDGFGELANMISGGIQSGLSEEYENISLIPPLVFVGDHCTYKSDQLFSVRSSFYCPFGPFSVECFFSIV
;
A
#
# COMPACT_ATOMS: atom_id res chain seq x y z
N MET A 1 -6.46 -19.64 25.19
CA MET A 1 -6.31 -19.90 23.75
C MET A 1 -7.62 -19.52 23.07
N ASN A 2 -7.74 -18.31 22.53
CA ASN A 2 -8.90 -17.95 21.72
C ASN A 2 -8.84 -18.74 20.40
N ASN A 3 -9.90 -19.48 20.09
CA ASN A 3 -10.00 -20.27 18.88
C ASN A 3 -9.98 -19.36 17.64
N ARG A 4 -8.84 -19.26 16.95
CA ARG A 4 -8.69 -18.61 15.64
C ARG A 4 -9.36 -19.42 14.52
N LYS A 5 -10.64 -19.77 14.67
CA LYS A 5 -11.34 -20.66 13.72
C LYS A 5 -11.82 -19.96 12.45
N HIS A 6 -11.94 -18.63 12.44
CA HIS A 6 -12.75 -17.94 11.44
C HIS A 6 -12.01 -17.53 10.16
N THR A 7 -10.68 -17.41 10.18
CA THR A 7 -9.91 -16.90 9.02
C THR A 7 -9.12 -17.94 8.24
N ARG A 8 -9.25 -19.23 8.61
CA ARG A 8 -8.55 -20.30 7.91
C ARG A 8 -9.37 -20.78 6.72
N ILE A 9 -8.76 -20.76 5.54
CA ILE A 9 -9.33 -21.32 4.31
C ILE A 9 -8.63 -22.64 3.97
N THR A 10 -9.25 -23.47 3.14
CA THR A 10 -8.77 -24.82 2.78
C THR A 10 -8.49 -24.93 1.28
N PRO A 11 -7.57 -24.15 0.70
CA PRO A 11 -7.34 -24.15 -0.73
C PRO A 11 -6.47 -25.36 -1.14
N PRO A 12 -6.64 -25.91 -2.35
CA PRO A 12 -5.84 -27.02 -2.85
C PRO A 12 -4.46 -26.55 -3.33
N ILE A 13 -3.63 -26.06 -2.41
CA ILE A 13 -2.31 -25.50 -2.72
C ILE A 13 -1.21 -26.52 -2.44
N GLU A 14 -0.37 -26.77 -3.44
CA GLU A 14 0.88 -27.53 -3.27
C GLU A 14 1.94 -26.67 -2.60
N VAL A 15 2.67 -27.27 -1.65
CA VAL A 15 3.74 -26.58 -0.91
C VAL A 15 4.97 -27.45 -0.72
N SER A 16 6.11 -26.78 -0.57
CA SER A 16 7.35 -27.40 -0.13
C SER A 16 8.03 -26.57 0.95
N VAL A 17 8.44 -27.22 2.04
CA VAL A 17 9.23 -26.61 3.12
C VAL A 17 10.68 -27.04 2.95
N HIS A 18 11.56 -26.06 2.71
CA HIS A 18 13.00 -26.23 2.58
C HIS A 18 13.63 -25.81 3.91
N CYS A 19 14.06 -26.77 4.71
CA CYS A 19 14.67 -26.51 6.01
C CYS A 19 16.14 -26.15 5.85
N ASP A 20 16.70 -25.38 6.80
CA ASP A 20 18.12 -25.00 6.80
C ASP A 20 19.07 -26.21 6.87
N SER A 21 18.58 -27.35 7.36
CA SER A 21 19.30 -28.63 7.35
C SER A 21 19.49 -29.25 5.96
N GLY A 22 18.87 -28.67 4.92
CA GLY A 22 18.83 -29.22 3.56
C GLY A 22 17.69 -30.22 3.32
N SER A 23 16.93 -30.58 4.36
CA SER A 23 15.73 -31.43 4.21
C SER A 23 14.62 -30.69 3.48
N VAL A 24 13.90 -31.40 2.59
CA VAL A 24 12.76 -30.85 1.86
C VAL A 24 11.52 -31.69 2.10
N TYR A 25 10.45 -31.05 2.55
CA TYR A 25 9.17 -31.70 2.82
C TYR A 25 8.11 -31.16 1.88
N ARG A 26 7.41 -32.05 1.16
CA ARG A 26 6.36 -31.68 0.20
C ARG A 26 5.00 -32.14 0.69
N GLY A 27 3.99 -31.32 0.46
CA GLY A 27 2.65 -31.58 0.96
C GLY A 27 1.59 -30.72 0.32
N MET A 28 0.37 -30.87 0.85
CA MET A 28 -0.79 -30.04 0.48
C MET A 28 -1.16 -29.16 1.64
N VAL A 29 -1.58 -27.93 1.38
CA VAL A 29 -2.23 -27.09 2.40
C VAL A 29 -3.50 -27.79 2.89
N ARG A 30 -3.54 -28.10 4.18
CA ARG A 30 -4.76 -28.51 4.87
C ARG A 30 -5.61 -27.30 5.19
N ASP A 31 -4.99 -26.25 5.69
CA ASP A 31 -5.64 -24.97 5.93
C ASP A 31 -4.58 -23.85 6.03
N ILE A 32 -4.96 -22.61 5.72
CA ILE A 32 -4.05 -21.46 5.73
C ILE A 32 -4.75 -20.20 6.21
N SER A 33 -4.02 -19.39 6.98
CA SER A 33 -4.35 -17.99 7.25
C SER A 33 -3.17 -17.09 6.92
N VAL A 34 -3.31 -15.78 7.15
CA VAL A 34 -2.22 -14.81 6.96
C VAL A 34 -1.00 -15.12 7.84
N SER A 35 -1.19 -15.80 8.98
CA SER A 35 -0.16 -16.01 9.99
C SER A 35 0.52 -17.38 9.94
N GLY A 36 -0.05 -18.33 9.21
CA GLY A 36 0.48 -19.68 9.20
C GLY A 36 -0.28 -20.64 8.30
N VAL A 37 0.40 -21.74 7.99
CA VAL A 37 -0.05 -22.77 7.06
C VAL A 37 -0.03 -24.11 7.79
N ASN A 38 -1.15 -24.81 7.78
CA ASN A 38 -1.22 -26.21 8.17
C ASN A 38 -1.03 -27.06 6.92
N ILE A 39 0.01 -27.88 6.90
CA ILE A 39 0.47 -28.60 5.72
C ILE A 39 0.35 -30.09 6.00
N LYS A 40 -0.42 -30.81 5.19
CA LYS A 40 -0.48 -32.27 5.21
C LYS A 40 0.73 -32.86 4.50
N ILE A 41 1.49 -33.71 5.18
CA ILE A 41 2.74 -34.30 4.69
C ILE A 41 2.68 -35.81 4.88
N SER A 42 3.21 -36.57 3.92
CA SER A 42 3.21 -38.04 3.96
C SER A 42 4.15 -38.65 5.01
N LYS A 43 5.22 -37.95 5.42
CA LYS A 43 6.16 -38.39 6.46
C LYS A 43 6.69 -37.20 7.26
N VAL A 44 6.37 -37.15 8.56
CA VAL A 44 6.79 -36.06 9.49
C VAL A 44 7.97 -36.49 10.38
N HIS A 45 8.37 -37.77 10.37
CA HIS A 45 9.20 -38.40 11.40
C HIS A 45 10.56 -37.73 11.71
N ASP A 46 11.08 -36.87 10.84
CA ASP A 46 12.38 -36.22 11.03
C ASP A 46 12.32 -34.69 11.22
N MET A 47 11.12 -34.10 11.32
CA MET A 47 10.99 -32.63 11.45
C MET A 47 10.92 -32.19 12.91
N GLY A 48 11.97 -31.54 13.40
CA GLY A 48 12.01 -30.94 14.73
C GLY A 48 11.07 -29.75 14.86
N LEU A 49 10.49 -29.56 16.06
CA LEU A 49 9.84 -28.29 16.41
C LEU A 49 10.85 -27.15 16.30
N CYS A 50 10.38 -25.95 15.92
CA CYS A 50 11.20 -24.76 15.71
C CYS A 50 12.19 -24.83 14.54
N THR A 51 12.09 -25.82 13.65
CA THR A 51 12.88 -25.83 12.41
C THR A 51 12.52 -24.61 11.56
N GLU A 52 13.49 -23.74 11.30
CA GLU A 52 13.37 -22.60 10.40
C GLU A 52 13.61 -23.04 8.94
N GLY A 53 13.11 -22.24 8.00
CA GLY A 53 13.37 -22.50 6.59
C GLY A 53 12.57 -21.60 5.65
N LEU A 54 12.46 -22.06 4.41
CA LEU A 54 11.72 -21.42 3.34
C LEU A 54 10.53 -22.29 2.92
N LEU A 55 9.32 -21.78 3.11
CA LEU A 55 8.10 -22.34 2.56
C LEU A 55 7.89 -21.79 1.15
N LYS A 56 7.83 -22.67 0.15
CA LYS A 56 7.41 -22.35 -1.21
C LYS A 56 5.98 -22.83 -1.42
N MET A 57 5.12 -21.96 -1.94
CA MET A 57 3.72 -22.22 -2.21
C MET A 57 3.39 -21.96 -3.68
N GLN A 58 2.66 -22.86 -4.31
CA GLN A 58 2.17 -22.66 -5.67
C GLN A 58 0.84 -21.90 -5.64
N LEU A 59 0.90 -20.57 -5.79
CA LEU A 59 -0.24 -19.67 -5.82
C LEU A 59 -0.65 -19.38 -7.27
N GLY A 60 -1.94 -19.18 -7.54
CA GLY A 60 -2.45 -18.87 -8.89
C GLY A 60 -3.29 -19.98 -9.50
N THR A 61 -3.63 -19.85 -10.79
CA THR A 61 -4.38 -20.87 -11.52
C THR A 61 -3.43 -21.94 -12.05
N ASN A 62 -3.96 -23.15 -12.34
CA ASN A 62 -3.17 -24.24 -12.93
C ASN A 62 -2.48 -23.85 -14.25
N GLU A 63 -3.01 -22.86 -14.96
CA GLU A 63 -2.47 -22.38 -16.24
C GLU A 63 -1.27 -21.44 -16.08
N ASN A 64 -1.19 -20.72 -14.96
CA ASN A 64 -0.09 -19.81 -14.67
C ASN A 64 0.28 -19.85 -13.18
N PRO A 65 0.93 -20.93 -12.72
CA PRO A 65 1.30 -21.07 -11.32
C PRO A 65 2.48 -20.16 -10.98
N TYR A 66 2.30 -19.34 -9.95
CA TYR A 66 3.34 -18.54 -9.34
C TYR A 66 3.86 -19.22 -8.08
N VAL A 67 5.17 -19.28 -7.90
CA VAL A 67 5.76 -19.85 -6.68
C VAL A 67 6.10 -18.70 -5.72
N ALA A 68 5.28 -18.55 -4.68
CA ALA A 68 5.53 -17.58 -3.62
C ALA A 68 6.37 -18.21 -2.50
N GLU A 69 7.36 -17.47 -2.03
CA GLU A 69 8.33 -17.90 -1.02
C GLU A 69 8.16 -17.11 0.28
N PHE A 70 8.12 -17.85 1.40
CA PHE A 70 7.90 -17.32 2.74
C PHE A 70 8.93 -17.91 3.71
N LEU A 71 9.63 -17.05 4.44
CA LEU A 71 10.44 -17.47 5.58
C LEU A 71 9.55 -17.71 6.80
N GLY A 72 9.85 -18.74 7.56
CA GLY A 72 9.08 -19.08 8.74
C GLY A 72 9.68 -20.19 9.56
N LYS A 73 8.85 -20.78 10.42
CA LYS A 73 9.27 -21.91 11.26
C LYS A 73 8.15 -22.88 11.54
N VAL A 74 8.52 -24.13 11.80
CA VAL A 74 7.60 -25.18 12.24
C VAL A 74 7.26 -24.95 13.70
N VAL A 75 5.99 -24.71 14.02
CA VAL A 75 5.52 -24.46 15.40
C VAL A 75 4.74 -25.63 15.99
N ARG A 76 4.29 -26.56 15.15
CA ARG A 76 3.62 -27.79 15.58
C ARG A 76 3.88 -28.89 14.57
N CYS A 77 4.11 -30.11 15.06
CA CYS A 77 4.16 -31.32 14.27
C CYS A 77 3.08 -32.28 14.77
N GLU A 78 2.30 -32.83 13.85
CA GLU A 78 1.32 -33.88 14.09
C GLU A 78 1.71 -35.12 13.26
N GLN A 79 0.96 -36.21 13.40
CA GLN A 79 1.29 -37.48 12.75
C GLN A 79 1.35 -37.37 11.21
N ASP A 80 0.48 -36.55 10.61
CA ASP A 80 0.35 -36.39 9.15
C ASP A 80 0.36 -34.92 8.71
N SER A 81 0.72 -33.99 9.59
CA SER A 81 0.77 -32.57 9.25
C SER A 81 1.76 -31.77 10.08
N ILE A 82 2.11 -30.59 9.58
CA ILE A 82 2.89 -29.59 10.30
C ILE A 82 2.17 -28.26 10.25
N VAL A 83 2.32 -27.46 11.31
CA VAL A 83 1.90 -26.07 11.30
C VAL A 83 3.14 -25.21 11.16
N TYR A 84 3.21 -24.48 10.05
CA TYR A 84 4.29 -23.58 9.68
C TYR A 84 3.85 -22.14 9.93
N GLN A 85 4.54 -21.44 10.83
CA GLN A 85 4.28 -20.03 11.12
C GLN A 85 5.05 -19.16 10.13
N LEU A 86 4.34 -18.30 9.42
CA LEU A 86 4.94 -17.33 8.50
C LEU A 86 5.58 -16.20 9.29
N ARG A 87 6.79 -15.80 8.90
CA ARG A 87 7.53 -14.71 9.53
C ARG A 87 7.90 -13.63 8.53
N ALA A 88 8.42 -14.00 7.38
CA ALA A 88 8.78 -13.01 6.37
C ALA A 88 8.50 -13.48 4.95
N SER A 89 8.47 -12.55 4.02
CA SER A 89 8.16 -12.71 2.60
C SER A 89 8.54 -11.42 1.89
N ASP A 90 8.85 -11.44 0.61
CA ASP A 90 8.83 -10.18 -0.15
C ASP A 90 7.37 -9.67 -0.31
N PRO A 91 7.18 -8.36 -0.58
CA PRO A 91 5.87 -7.75 -0.80
C PRO A 91 5.00 -8.42 -1.86
N ILE A 92 5.60 -8.89 -2.96
CA ILE A 92 4.88 -9.47 -4.10
C ILE A 92 4.26 -10.80 -3.69
N ASN A 93 5.04 -11.67 -3.05
CA ASN A 93 4.59 -12.96 -2.52
C ASN A 93 3.49 -12.77 -1.48
N PHE A 94 3.60 -11.75 -0.62
CA PHE A 94 2.56 -11.46 0.36
C PHE A 94 1.25 -10.96 -0.29
N LYS A 95 1.35 -10.09 -1.30
CA LYS A 95 0.19 -9.63 -2.09
C LYS A 95 -0.52 -10.82 -2.76
N LEU A 96 0.23 -11.78 -3.29
CA LEU A 96 -0.33 -13.00 -3.89
C LEU A 96 -0.99 -13.91 -2.87
N LEU A 97 -0.40 -14.08 -1.68
CA LEU A 97 -1.03 -14.81 -0.58
C LEU A 97 -2.34 -14.14 -0.17
N LYS A 98 -2.33 -12.82 0.08
CA LYS A 98 -3.53 -12.05 0.44
C LYS A 98 -4.63 -12.23 -0.61
N LYS A 99 -4.30 -12.06 -1.89
CA LYS A 99 -5.25 -12.27 -3.00
C LYS A 99 -5.80 -13.70 -3.02
N THR A 100 -4.94 -14.69 -2.78
CA THR A 100 -5.37 -16.10 -2.70
C THR A 100 -6.34 -16.32 -1.55
N ILE A 101 -6.06 -15.77 -0.36
CA ILE A 101 -6.94 -15.91 0.80
C ILE A 101 -8.28 -15.20 0.56
N LEU A 102 -8.24 -13.98 0.02
CA LEU A 102 -9.44 -13.19 -0.31
C LEU A 102 -10.34 -13.91 -1.33
N ASN A 103 -9.75 -14.58 -2.33
CA ASN A 103 -10.52 -15.31 -3.34
C ASN A 103 -11.24 -16.56 -2.80
N HIS A 104 -10.84 -17.05 -1.62
CA HIS A 104 -11.41 -18.28 -1.02
C HIS A 104 -12.15 -18.02 0.30
N THR A 105 -12.19 -16.77 0.79
CA THR A 105 -13.00 -16.40 1.95
C THR A 105 -14.40 -15.99 1.51
N THR A 106 -15.38 -16.28 2.36
CA THR A 106 -16.73 -15.72 2.23
C THR A 106 -16.87 -14.38 2.94
N ASN A 107 -15.92 -14.02 3.82
CA ASN A 107 -15.93 -12.78 4.60
C ASN A 107 -14.54 -12.12 4.60
N PRO A 108 -14.27 -11.17 3.68
CA PRO A 108 -12.99 -10.45 3.60
C PRO A 108 -12.61 -9.67 4.87
N ARG A 109 -13.60 -9.18 5.64
CA ARG A 109 -13.35 -8.37 6.84
C ARG A 109 -12.61 -9.15 7.93
N GLU A 110 -12.92 -10.43 8.11
CA GLU A 110 -12.28 -11.26 9.14
C GLU A 110 -10.77 -11.40 8.92
N ILE A 111 -10.31 -11.37 7.67
CA ILE A 111 -8.88 -11.42 7.34
C ILE A 111 -8.20 -10.12 7.74
N ILE A 112 -8.83 -8.98 7.43
CA ILE A 112 -8.34 -7.66 7.81
C ILE A 112 -8.21 -7.58 9.33
N ASP A 113 -9.25 -8.03 10.05
CA ASP A 113 -9.23 -8.11 11.50
C ASP A 113 -8.08 -9.00 12.00
N GLU A 114 -7.84 -10.20 11.44
CA GLU A 114 -6.71 -11.05 11.87
C GLU A 114 -5.35 -10.37 11.65
N ILE A 115 -5.17 -9.64 10.54
CA ILE A 115 -3.94 -8.89 10.26
C ILE A 115 -3.73 -7.82 11.34
N ILE A 116 -4.77 -7.08 11.70
CA ILE A 116 -4.71 -6.01 12.71
C ILE A 116 -4.48 -6.57 14.11
N PHE A 117 -5.22 -7.63 14.50
CA PHE A 117 -5.20 -8.20 15.85
C PHE A 117 -3.92 -8.98 16.18
N ASN A 118 -3.09 -9.29 15.18
CA ASN A 118 -1.85 -10.02 15.40
C ASN A 118 -0.64 -9.22 14.88
N PRO A 119 -0.34 -8.05 15.50
CA PRO A 119 0.71 -7.15 15.05
C PRO A 119 2.13 -7.75 15.17
N ASP A 120 2.29 -8.78 16.03
CA ASP A 120 3.52 -9.55 16.21
C ASP A 120 3.79 -10.54 15.08
N ILE A 121 2.82 -10.78 14.18
CA ILE A 121 3.18 -11.41 12.92
C ILE A 121 4.05 -10.38 12.23
N SER A 122 5.31 -10.72 12.00
CA SER A 122 6.33 -9.92 11.30
C SER A 122 5.94 -9.46 9.88
N LEU A 123 4.67 -9.64 9.49
CA LEU A 123 3.98 -9.02 8.39
C LEU A 123 3.77 -7.52 8.55
N ASN A 124 3.68 -6.94 9.75
CA ASN A 124 3.63 -5.47 9.87
C ASN A 124 4.88 -4.80 9.26
N ASN A 125 6.05 -5.44 9.40
CA ASN A 125 7.31 -4.99 8.78
C ASN A 125 7.36 -5.17 7.26
N LEU A 126 6.44 -5.93 6.66
CA LEU A 126 6.40 -6.19 5.21
C LEU A 126 5.25 -5.47 4.54
N TYR A 127 4.11 -5.43 5.23
CA TYR A 127 2.89 -4.83 4.78
C TYR A 127 3.02 -3.31 4.72
N LEU A 128 3.57 -2.69 5.76
CA LEU A 128 3.71 -1.24 5.77
C LEU A 128 4.64 -0.75 4.65
N PRO A 129 5.85 -1.31 4.44
CA PRO A 129 6.66 -0.94 3.27
C PRO A 129 5.97 -1.21 1.93
N ALA A 130 5.29 -2.36 1.77
CA ALA A 130 4.55 -2.67 0.55
C ALA A 130 3.44 -1.66 0.27
N MET A 131 2.65 -1.32 1.30
CA MET A 131 1.57 -0.34 1.21
C MET A 131 2.11 1.06 0.93
N LYS A 132 3.22 1.45 1.58
CA LYS A 132 3.92 2.71 1.28
C LYS A 132 4.32 2.76 -0.20
N GLN A 133 4.86 1.67 -0.74
CA GLN A 133 5.24 1.59 -2.15
C GLN A 133 4.01 1.68 -3.05
N SER A 134 2.94 0.93 -2.80
CA SER A 134 1.69 1.03 -3.58
C SER A 134 1.14 2.46 -3.60
N ILE A 135 1.13 3.16 -2.45
CA ILE A 135 0.67 4.56 -2.39
C ILE A 135 1.58 5.48 -3.21
N ILE A 136 2.91 5.28 -3.17
CA ILE A 136 3.86 6.03 -4.00
C ILE A 136 3.56 5.80 -5.48
N ASP A 137 3.36 4.55 -5.89
CA ASP A 137 3.07 4.19 -7.28
C ASP A 137 1.75 4.83 -7.75
N PHE A 138 0.67 4.71 -6.97
CA PHE A 138 -0.61 5.36 -7.28
C PHE A 138 -0.50 6.88 -7.33
N LEU A 139 0.30 7.48 -6.46
CA LEU A 139 0.55 8.91 -6.44
C LEU A 139 1.30 9.34 -7.71
N HIS A 140 2.35 8.62 -8.11
CA HIS A 140 3.12 8.90 -9.33
C HIS A 140 2.24 8.78 -10.57
N ASP A 141 1.47 7.70 -10.68
CA ASP A 141 0.57 7.45 -11.80
C ASP A 141 -0.53 8.51 -11.88
N SER A 142 -1.12 8.89 -10.74
CA SER A 142 -2.15 9.93 -10.68
C SER A 142 -1.61 11.28 -11.13
N VAL A 143 -0.48 11.71 -10.57
CA VAL A 143 0.15 12.98 -10.93
C VAL A 143 0.55 12.99 -12.40
N LYS A 144 1.20 11.93 -12.89
CA LYS A 144 1.62 11.83 -14.28
C LYS A 144 0.44 11.86 -15.24
N SER A 145 -0.59 11.06 -14.98
CA SER A 145 -1.81 11.01 -15.79
C SER A 145 -2.48 12.39 -15.89
N ILE A 146 -2.60 13.10 -14.77
CA ILE A 146 -3.25 14.42 -14.76
C ILE A 146 -2.45 15.44 -15.57
N PHE A 147 -1.14 15.47 -15.38
CA PHE A 147 -0.26 16.40 -16.09
C PHE A 147 -0.18 16.11 -17.59
N ASP A 148 -0.11 14.84 -17.98
CA ASP A 148 -0.07 14.43 -19.39
C ASP A 148 -1.43 14.70 -20.08
N VAL A 149 -2.56 14.36 -19.43
CA VAL A 149 -3.89 14.40 -20.05
C VAL A 149 -4.54 15.79 -19.99
N PHE A 150 -4.49 16.47 -18.84
CA PHE A 150 -5.25 17.71 -18.64
C PHE A 150 -4.41 18.97 -18.81
N LEU A 151 -3.10 18.89 -18.63
CA LEU A 151 -2.20 20.05 -18.66
C LEU A 151 -1.25 20.03 -19.87
N GLU A 152 -1.17 18.91 -20.58
CA GLU A 152 -0.24 18.66 -21.69
C GLU A 152 1.21 19.02 -21.31
N LYS A 153 1.59 18.76 -20.05
CA LYS A 153 2.94 19.03 -19.52
C LYS A 153 3.55 17.75 -18.99
N SER A 154 4.84 17.58 -19.24
CA SER A 154 5.62 16.54 -18.58
C SER A 154 5.88 16.89 -17.11
N VAL A 155 5.78 15.89 -16.25
CA VAL A 155 6.15 15.97 -14.83
C VAL A 155 7.21 14.93 -14.50
N SER A 156 8.20 15.30 -13.69
CA SER A 156 9.27 14.42 -13.24
C SER A 156 9.31 14.32 -11.72
N VAL A 157 9.54 13.12 -11.21
CA VAL A 157 9.78 12.88 -9.77
C VAL A 157 11.16 13.42 -9.40
N VAL A 158 11.22 14.18 -8.31
CA VAL A 158 12.47 14.71 -7.75
C VAL A 158 13.04 13.68 -6.77
N THR A 159 14.25 13.20 -7.03
CA THR A 159 15.00 12.33 -6.11
C THR A 159 15.71 13.16 -5.04
N GLU A 160 15.79 12.64 -3.81
CA GLU A 160 16.43 13.33 -2.68
C GLU A 160 17.84 13.82 -3.05
N GLY A 161 18.12 15.10 -2.77
CA GLY A 161 19.42 15.74 -2.99
C GLY A 161 19.55 16.58 -4.26
N THR A 162 18.52 16.67 -5.11
CA THR A 162 18.64 17.37 -6.42
C THR A 162 18.01 18.75 -6.53
N HIS A 163 17.16 19.19 -5.59
CA HIS A 163 16.53 20.51 -5.70
C HIS A 163 16.35 21.23 -4.36
N GLU A 164 16.34 22.56 -4.45
CA GLU A 164 16.22 23.53 -3.39
C GLU A 164 15.11 23.19 -2.40
N ASN A 165 15.38 23.50 -1.15
CA ASN A 165 14.41 23.53 -0.07
C ASN A 165 13.15 24.24 -0.57
N ILE A 166 12.05 23.51 -0.73
CA ILE A 166 10.71 24.08 -0.92
C ILE A 166 10.32 24.71 0.43
N GLU A 167 11.06 25.72 0.87
CA GLU A 167 10.93 26.38 2.18
C GLU A 167 9.95 27.56 2.11
N GLU A 168 9.63 28.05 0.90
CA GLU A 168 8.60 29.07 0.66
C GLU A 168 7.25 28.47 0.25
N LYS A 169 6.78 27.46 1.00
CA LYS A 169 5.46 26.86 0.79
C LYS A 169 4.38 27.82 1.25
N LYS A 170 3.74 28.47 0.29
CA LYS A 170 2.70 29.49 0.51
C LYS A 170 1.29 28.94 0.30
N MET A 171 1.15 27.74 -0.26
CA MET A 171 -0.15 27.13 -0.55
C MET A 171 -0.15 25.64 -0.25
N SER A 172 -1.19 25.17 0.43
CA SER A 172 -1.39 23.76 0.75
C SER A 172 -2.85 23.37 0.59
N CYS A 173 -3.12 22.19 0.05
CA CYS A 173 -4.47 21.66 -0.07
C CYS A 173 -4.52 20.29 0.59
N VAL A 174 -5.49 20.11 1.48
CA VAL A 174 -5.71 18.86 2.20
C VAL A 174 -6.99 18.21 1.70
N CYS A 175 -6.88 16.97 1.24
CA CYS A 175 -8.01 16.11 0.89
C CYS A 175 -8.02 14.93 1.86
N GLY A 176 -9.03 14.87 2.73
CA GLY A 176 -9.18 13.74 3.64
C GLY A 176 -9.71 12.50 2.91
N PHE A 177 -9.48 11.32 3.46
CA PHE A 177 -10.15 10.11 3.02
C PHE A 177 -10.44 9.20 4.21
N ASN A 178 -11.52 8.42 4.12
CA ASN A 178 -11.94 7.47 5.15
C ASN A 178 -12.43 6.17 4.52
N GLY A 179 -12.44 5.07 5.29
CA GLY A 179 -12.76 3.74 4.80
C GLY A 179 -11.98 2.66 5.55
N SER A 180 -11.61 1.59 4.83
CA SER A 180 -10.68 0.56 5.33
C SER A 180 -9.27 1.13 5.62
N ILE A 181 -8.96 2.27 5.01
CA ILE A 181 -7.81 3.11 5.31
C ILE A 181 -8.35 4.52 5.51
N TYR A 182 -7.78 5.26 6.46
CA TYR A 182 -8.11 6.65 6.68
C TYR A 182 -6.85 7.50 6.73
N GLY A 183 -6.99 8.77 6.36
CA GLY A 183 -5.84 9.63 6.23
C GLY A 183 -6.12 10.94 5.49
N ASN A 184 -5.04 11.57 5.03
CA ASN A 184 -5.07 12.83 4.31
C ASN A 184 -4.04 12.84 3.20
N ILE A 185 -4.41 13.39 2.06
CA ILE A 185 -3.52 13.72 0.95
C ILE A 185 -3.28 15.22 0.99
N ILE A 186 -2.02 15.63 0.95
CA ILE A 186 -1.61 17.02 1.08
C ILE A 186 -0.80 17.42 -0.13
N LEU A 187 -1.35 18.29 -0.97
CA LEU A 187 -0.65 18.94 -2.07
C LEU A 187 -0.04 20.25 -1.57
N ILE A 188 1.24 20.48 -1.84
CA ILE A 188 1.96 21.65 -1.36
C ILE A 188 2.79 22.27 -2.48
N ALA A 189 2.66 23.57 -2.68
CA ALA A 189 3.41 24.34 -3.68
C ALA A 189 3.57 25.81 -3.25
N ASP A 190 4.29 26.59 -4.05
CA ASP A 190 4.32 28.04 -3.93
C ASP A 190 3.17 28.71 -4.71
N LEU A 191 3.05 30.04 -4.58
CA LEU A 191 2.06 30.82 -5.32
C LEU A 191 2.36 30.91 -6.82
N GLY A 192 3.63 30.79 -7.24
CA GLY A 192 4.02 30.83 -8.65
C GLY A 192 3.51 29.61 -9.41
N PHE A 193 3.58 28.43 -8.78
CA PHE A 193 2.98 27.20 -9.26
C PHE A 193 1.47 27.33 -9.40
N ALA A 194 0.78 27.79 -8.37
CA ALA A 194 -0.68 27.95 -8.42
C ALA A 194 -1.11 28.97 -9.48
N THR A 195 -0.34 30.05 -9.64
CA THR A 195 -0.58 31.06 -10.68
C THR A 195 -0.45 30.44 -12.07
N SER A 196 0.68 29.76 -12.33
CA SER A 196 0.96 29.11 -13.62
C SER A 196 -0.04 27.99 -13.95
N LEU A 197 -0.49 27.25 -12.94
CA LEU A 197 -1.54 26.23 -13.06
C LEU A 197 -2.85 26.86 -13.57
N VAL A 198 -3.29 27.96 -12.96
CA VAL A 198 -4.53 28.65 -13.36
C VAL A 198 -4.41 29.28 -14.74
N GLU A 199 -3.27 29.89 -15.07
CA GLU A 199 -3.01 30.41 -16.42
C GLU A 199 -3.18 29.32 -17.48
N ALA A 200 -2.63 28.12 -17.21
CA ALA A 200 -2.73 26.99 -18.11
C ALA A 200 -4.16 26.43 -18.20
N LEU A 201 -4.87 26.32 -17.07
CA LEU A 201 -6.22 25.76 -17.03
C LEU A 201 -7.28 26.69 -17.63
N LEU A 202 -7.15 28.00 -17.45
CA LEU A 202 -8.16 28.99 -17.84
C LEU A 202 -7.76 29.81 -19.06
N GLU A 203 -6.56 29.61 -19.61
CA GLU A 203 -5.99 30.37 -20.72
C GLU A 203 -6.02 31.89 -20.48
N VAL A 204 -5.74 32.30 -19.22
CA VAL A 204 -5.73 33.70 -18.78
C VAL A 204 -4.30 34.21 -18.56
N ASP A 205 -4.10 35.50 -18.75
CA ASP A 205 -2.83 36.17 -18.41
C ASP A 205 -2.58 36.16 -16.90
N SER A 206 -1.32 35.92 -16.51
CA SER A 206 -0.83 35.98 -15.12
C SER A 206 -1.37 37.14 -14.27
N LYS A 207 -1.49 38.33 -14.86
CA LYS A 207 -1.94 39.55 -14.18
C LYS A 207 -3.43 39.55 -13.89
N LYS A 208 -4.18 38.65 -14.52
CA LYS A 208 -5.63 38.45 -14.30
C LYS A 208 -5.92 37.30 -13.35
N VAL A 209 -4.92 36.49 -12.99
CA VAL A 209 -5.09 35.43 -12.00
C VAL A 209 -5.32 36.06 -10.63
N THR A 210 -6.43 35.66 -10.00
CA THR A 210 -6.81 36.14 -8.67
C THR A 210 -6.63 35.03 -7.64
N MET A 211 -6.57 35.39 -6.35
CA MET A 211 -6.47 34.41 -5.27
C MET A 211 -7.62 33.39 -5.24
N PRO A 212 -8.90 33.77 -5.44
CA PRO A 212 -9.99 32.81 -5.58
C PRO A 212 -9.75 31.80 -6.71
N MET A 213 -9.29 32.26 -7.88
CA MET A 213 -9.00 31.36 -9.01
C MET A 213 -7.86 30.40 -8.69
N MET A 214 -6.81 30.86 -8.00
CA MET A 214 -5.73 29.99 -7.51
C MET A 214 -6.25 28.94 -6.55
N ILE A 215 -7.07 29.34 -5.57
CA ILE A 215 -7.68 28.42 -4.60
C ILE A 215 -8.49 27.34 -5.32
N ASP A 216 -9.35 27.72 -6.26
CA ASP A 216 -10.19 26.78 -7.00
C ASP A 216 -9.34 25.84 -7.87
N GLY A 217 -8.43 26.38 -8.69
CA GLY A 217 -7.58 25.57 -9.57
C GLY A 217 -6.66 24.61 -8.81
N PHE A 218 -6.08 25.06 -7.70
CA PHE A 218 -5.23 24.22 -6.85
C PHE A 218 -6.04 23.16 -6.09
N GLY A 219 -7.24 23.51 -5.63
CA GLY A 219 -8.18 22.59 -5.01
C GLY A 219 -8.64 21.49 -5.97
N GLU A 220 -8.94 21.84 -7.22
CA GLU A 220 -9.30 20.85 -8.25
C GLU A 220 -8.13 19.94 -8.62
N LEU A 221 -6.92 20.47 -8.73
CA LEU A 221 -5.73 19.63 -8.93
C LEU A 221 -5.56 18.63 -7.78
N ALA A 222 -5.67 19.09 -6.54
CA ALA A 222 -5.58 18.22 -5.37
C ALA A 222 -6.71 17.17 -5.33
N ASN A 223 -7.93 17.55 -5.72
CA ASN A 223 -9.08 16.65 -5.80
C ASN A 223 -8.86 15.57 -6.87
N MET A 224 -8.37 15.92 -8.06
CA MET A 224 -8.05 14.96 -9.12
C MET A 224 -6.94 13.98 -8.69
N ILE A 225 -5.86 14.48 -8.09
CA ILE A 225 -4.77 13.62 -7.57
C ILE A 225 -5.32 12.67 -6.51
N SER A 226 -6.16 13.18 -5.61
CA SER A 226 -6.77 12.38 -4.55
C SER A 226 -7.73 11.33 -5.10
N GLY A 227 -8.48 11.64 -6.15
CA GLY A 227 -9.35 10.72 -6.89
C GLY A 227 -8.58 9.57 -7.53
N GLY A 228 -7.43 9.86 -8.15
CA GLY A 228 -6.56 8.84 -8.72
C GLY A 228 -6.01 7.89 -7.65
N ILE A 229 -5.50 8.44 -6.54
CA ILE A 229 -4.99 7.65 -5.41
C ILE A 229 -6.12 6.81 -4.78
N GLN A 230 -7.31 7.40 -4.58
CA GLN A 230 -8.47 6.69 -4.04
C GLN A 230 -8.92 5.55 -4.96
N SER A 231 -8.86 5.74 -6.28
CA SER A 231 -9.22 4.70 -7.25
C SER A 231 -8.28 3.50 -7.13
N GLY A 232 -6.95 3.75 -7.13
CA GLY A 232 -5.94 2.70 -6.95
C GLY A 232 -6.03 2.00 -5.60
N LEU A 233 -6.24 2.77 -4.52
CA LEU A 233 -6.48 2.17 -3.21
C LEU A 233 -7.76 1.37 -3.15
N SER A 234 -8.84 1.79 -3.83
CA SER A 234 -10.13 1.11 -3.79
C SER A 234 -10.11 -0.28 -4.44
N GLU A 235 -9.14 -0.55 -5.32
CA GLU A 235 -8.92 -1.90 -5.87
C GLU A 235 -8.38 -2.88 -4.81
N GLU A 236 -7.60 -2.38 -3.85
CA GLU A 236 -6.98 -3.19 -2.79
C GLU A 236 -7.72 -3.11 -1.44
N TYR A 237 -8.49 -2.05 -1.26
CA TYR A 237 -9.10 -1.63 -0.01
C TYR A 237 -10.52 -1.12 -0.25
N GLU A 238 -11.51 -1.95 0.05
CA GLU A 238 -12.91 -1.58 -0.18
C GLU A 238 -13.32 -0.33 0.63
N ASN A 239 -14.28 0.43 0.08
CA ASN A 239 -15.00 1.51 0.75
C ASN A 239 -14.18 2.76 1.12
N ILE A 240 -13.27 3.23 0.25
CA ILE A 240 -12.59 4.51 0.46
C ILE A 240 -13.42 5.66 -0.12
N SER A 241 -13.77 6.62 0.73
CA SER A 241 -14.47 7.85 0.35
C SER A 241 -13.57 9.07 0.56
N LEU A 242 -13.62 10.01 -0.39
CA LEU A 242 -12.90 11.28 -0.28
C LEU A 242 -13.72 12.34 0.47
N ILE A 243 -13.00 13.17 1.22
CA ILE A 243 -13.50 14.40 1.84
C ILE A 243 -13.08 15.56 0.92
N PRO A 244 -13.96 16.55 0.67
CA PRO A 244 -13.65 17.68 -0.21
C PRO A 244 -12.35 18.42 0.16
N PRO A 245 -11.66 19.01 -0.83
CA PRO A 245 -10.41 19.71 -0.61
C PRO A 245 -10.58 20.94 0.30
N LEU A 246 -9.62 21.14 1.21
CA LEU A 246 -9.48 22.36 1.99
C LEU A 246 -8.14 23.03 1.66
N VAL A 247 -8.21 24.23 1.08
CA VAL A 247 -7.04 25.00 0.65
C VAL A 247 -6.66 26.03 1.71
N PHE A 248 -5.37 26.06 2.05
CA PHE A 248 -4.74 27.00 2.95
C PHE A 248 -3.74 27.86 2.17
N VAL A 249 -3.77 29.17 2.42
CA VAL A 249 -2.82 30.14 1.86
C VAL A 249 -2.14 30.85 3.03
N GLY A 250 -0.82 30.83 3.05
CA GLY A 250 0.00 31.43 4.11
C GLY A 250 1.32 30.71 4.29
N ASP A 251 2.21 31.32 5.07
CA ASP A 251 3.54 30.78 5.30
C ASP A 251 3.51 29.55 6.22
N HIS A 252 4.34 28.56 5.90
CA HIS A 252 4.68 27.42 6.75
C HIS A 252 3.51 26.55 7.25
N CYS A 253 2.60 26.13 6.35
CA CYS A 253 1.64 25.09 6.70
C CYS A 253 2.36 23.74 6.89
N THR A 254 2.50 23.31 8.15
CA THR A 254 3.09 22.01 8.49
C THR A 254 1.99 21.09 9.02
N TYR A 255 1.75 19.97 8.35
CA TYR A 255 0.91 18.91 8.87
C TYR A 255 1.79 17.90 9.63
N LYS A 256 1.41 17.58 10.86
CA LYS A 256 2.05 16.53 11.66
C LYS A 256 0.96 15.66 12.28
N SER A 257 1.18 14.36 12.23
CA SER A 257 0.37 13.39 12.96
C SER A 257 1.29 12.34 13.55
N ASP A 258 1.21 12.13 14.87
CA ASP A 258 1.97 11.10 15.56
C ASP A 258 1.34 9.70 15.40
N GLN A 259 0.15 9.63 14.79
CA GLN A 259 -0.65 8.42 14.67
C GLN A 259 -0.75 7.88 13.24
N LEU A 260 -0.30 8.66 12.24
CA LEU A 260 -0.39 8.29 10.83
C LEU A 260 1.00 8.02 10.27
N PHE A 261 1.11 6.99 9.43
CA PHE A 261 2.27 6.82 8.57
C PHE A 261 2.21 7.84 7.44
N SER A 262 3.37 8.24 6.90
CA SER A 262 3.41 9.06 5.69
C SER A 262 4.33 8.52 4.61
N VAL A 263 3.98 8.87 3.36
CA VAL A 263 4.83 8.82 2.18
C VAL A 263 4.75 10.16 1.46
N ARG A 264 5.88 10.64 0.95
CA ARG A 264 5.96 11.91 0.25
C ARG A 264 6.69 11.73 -1.07
N SER A 265 6.19 12.38 -2.11
CA SER A 265 6.88 12.53 -3.38
C SER A 265 6.93 14.01 -3.75
N SER A 266 8.07 14.44 -4.25
CA SER A 266 8.26 15.78 -4.79
C SER A 266 8.37 15.70 -6.29
N PHE A 267 7.88 16.72 -6.98
CA PHE A 267 7.75 16.77 -8.41
C PHE A 267 8.27 18.09 -8.94
N TYR A 268 8.73 18.05 -10.17
CA TYR A 268 9.06 19.22 -10.96
C TYR A 268 8.31 19.18 -12.29
N CYS A 269 7.76 20.31 -12.69
CA CYS A 269 7.12 20.51 -13.99
C CYS A 269 7.35 21.96 -14.44
N PRO A 270 6.95 22.34 -15.67
CA PRO A 270 7.09 23.72 -16.17
C PRO A 270 6.42 24.80 -15.32
N PHE A 271 5.50 24.44 -14.41
CA PHE A 271 4.86 25.38 -13.48
C PHE A 271 5.69 25.62 -12.21
N GLY A 272 6.74 24.84 -11.97
CA GLY A 272 7.57 24.89 -10.77
C GLY A 272 7.52 23.61 -9.94
N PRO A 273 8.24 23.57 -8.80
CA PRO A 273 8.25 22.42 -7.91
C PRO A 273 6.98 22.35 -7.07
N PHE A 274 6.53 21.13 -6.81
CA PHE A 274 5.46 20.86 -5.83
C PHE A 274 5.70 19.52 -5.14
N SER A 275 4.97 19.24 -4.07
CA SER A 275 5.03 17.95 -3.39
C SER A 275 3.65 17.46 -3.01
N VAL A 276 3.46 16.14 -3.08
CA VAL A 276 2.27 15.46 -2.57
C VAL A 276 2.71 14.54 -1.45
N GLU A 277 2.06 14.65 -0.28
CA GLU A 277 2.28 13.80 0.87
C GLU A 277 0.99 13.10 1.25
N CYS A 278 1.02 11.78 1.42
CA CYS A 278 -0.11 10.98 1.86
C CYS A 278 0.15 10.50 3.27
N PHE A 279 -0.69 10.91 4.21
CA PHE A 279 -0.77 10.41 5.57
C PHE A 279 -1.85 9.35 5.64
N PHE A 280 -1.59 8.22 6.30
CA PHE A 280 -2.54 7.11 6.35
C PHE A 280 -2.38 6.24 7.60
N SER A 281 -3.47 5.59 7.99
CA SER A 281 -3.50 4.46 8.91
C SER A 281 -4.59 3.48 8.47
N ILE A 282 -4.41 2.24 8.86
CA ILE A 282 -5.40 1.18 8.68
C ILE A 282 -6.33 1.26 9.91
N VAL A 283 -7.64 1.08 9.69
CA VAL A 283 -8.63 0.93 10.77
C VAL A 283 -8.54 -0.46 11.35
#